data_AF-A0A1A8ATC8-F1
#
_entry.id   AF-A0A1A8ATC8-F1
#
_cell.length_a   1.000
_cell.length_b   1.000
_cell.length_c   1.000
_cell.angle_alpha   90.00
_cell.angle_beta   90.00
_cell.angle_gamma   90.00
#
_symmetry.space_group_name_H-M   'P 1'
#
loop_
_entity.id
_entity.type
_entity.pdbx_description
1 polymer ?
#
loop_
_entity_poly.entity_id
_entity_poly.type
_entity_poly.pdbx_seq_one_letter_code
_entity_poly.pdbx_strand_id
1 'polypeptide(L)'
;MSFRVISRDVCSSLVWDTIEEPDVDFDEFVELFSKTAVKEKKQPLSDTITKSKAKQVVKLLNNKRSQAVGILMSSLHLDMKDIQCAVLNLDNNVVDLETLQALYEIRAQQEELDKIEKHIKSCKDKDDSKPLDKPEQFLYQLSLIPNFSSRVFCILFQSSFSECMSLITRKLEILQRVCKTLQESETVKKILGLVLAFGNFMNGGNRTRGQADGFTLDILPKLKDVKSSVSKDDLNKLGHFSSILTIDSRNTGQTLHDGFFRYELRHNRRFQSPPSWLCHESCHAQTIQNGQRGGPESKSLRIMSAITFPATS
;
A
#
# COMPACT_ATOMS: atom_id res chain seq x y z
N MET A 1 -22.48 -27.57 2.27
CA MET A 1 -21.82 -26.49 1.51
C MET A 1 -22.84 -25.40 1.24
N SER A 2 -22.43 -24.12 1.17
CA SER A 2 -23.35 -23.01 0.90
C SER A 2 -23.02 -22.38 -0.45
N PHE A 3 -23.85 -22.66 -1.46
CA PHE A 3 -23.78 -22.00 -2.76
C PHE A 3 -24.60 -20.71 -2.77
N ARG A 4 -24.13 -19.70 -3.50
CA ARG A 4 -24.95 -18.53 -3.82
C ARG A 4 -25.87 -18.90 -4.98
N VAL A 5 -27.17 -18.95 -4.72
CA VAL A 5 -28.19 -19.31 -5.73
C VAL A 5 -28.29 -18.19 -6.78
N ILE A 6 -28.26 -18.57 -8.05
CA ILE A 6 -28.50 -17.66 -9.18
C ILE A 6 -29.96 -17.79 -9.56
N SER A 7 -30.73 -16.71 -9.41
CA SER A 7 -32.10 -16.64 -9.91
C SER A 7 -32.08 -16.40 -11.42
N ARG A 8 -32.98 -17.06 -12.16
CA ARG A 8 -33.12 -16.89 -13.61
C ARG A 8 -33.71 -15.51 -13.93
N ASP A 9 -32.87 -14.51 -14.20
CA ASP A 9 -33.30 -13.27 -14.83
C ASP A 9 -33.15 -13.37 -16.35
N VAL A 10 -34.25 -13.07 -17.05
CA VAL A 10 -34.41 -13.32 -18.50
C VAL A 10 -33.67 -12.28 -19.32
N CYS A 11 -32.40 -12.52 -19.68
CA CYS A 11 -31.76 -11.95 -20.88
C CYS A 11 -30.37 -12.54 -21.19
N SER A 12 -30.25 -13.85 -21.34
CA SER A 12 -29.18 -14.56 -22.09
C SER A 12 -29.27 -16.05 -21.77
N SER A 13 -29.00 -16.92 -22.75
CA SER A 13 -28.81 -18.35 -22.47
C SER A 13 -27.58 -18.50 -21.58
N LEU A 14 -27.77 -18.96 -20.34
CA LEU A 14 -26.68 -19.26 -19.43
C LEU A 14 -26.19 -20.69 -19.69
N VAL A 15 -24.92 -20.97 -19.38
CA VAL A 15 -24.37 -22.33 -19.46
C VAL A 15 -25.20 -23.32 -18.64
N TRP A 16 -25.80 -22.86 -17.54
CA TRP A 16 -26.70 -23.62 -16.67
C TRP A 16 -27.95 -24.13 -17.38
N ASP A 17 -28.34 -23.54 -18.51
CA ASP A 17 -29.47 -23.98 -19.32
C ASP A 17 -29.13 -25.21 -20.19
N THR A 18 -27.83 -25.53 -20.32
CA THR A 18 -27.31 -26.65 -21.13
C THR A 18 -26.74 -27.78 -20.30
N ILE A 19 -26.63 -27.60 -18.98
CA ILE A 19 -26.08 -28.62 -18.07
C ILE A 19 -27.23 -29.48 -17.55
N GLU A 20 -27.14 -30.77 -17.79
CA GLU A 20 -28.01 -31.78 -17.19
C GLU A 20 -27.33 -32.39 -15.95
N GLU A 21 -28.08 -32.55 -14.87
CA GLU A 21 -27.57 -33.21 -13.66
C GLU A 21 -27.42 -34.71 -13.92
N PRO A 22 -26.24 -35.30 -13.65
CA PRO A 22 -26.03 -36.73 -13.83
C PRO A 22 -26.84 -37.51 -12.79
N ASP A 23 -27.30 -38.70 -13.17
CA ASP A 23 -27.88 -39.66 -12.23
C ASP A 23 -26.76 -40.25 -11.36
N VAL A 24 -26.86 -40.04 -10.05
CA VAL A 24 -25.84 -40.43 -9.06
C VAL A 24 -26.53 -41.13 -7.89
N ASP A 25 -25.98 -42.28 -7.49
CA ASP A 25 -26.38 -42.95 -6.25
C ASP A 25 -25.79 -42.20 -5.04
N PHE A 26 -26.68 -41.69 -4.19
CA PHE A 26 -26.32 -40.89 -3.02
C PHE A 26 -26.21 -41.71 -1.73
N ASP A 27 -26.42 -43.04 -1.75
CA ASP A 27 -26.46 -43.86 -0.53
C ASP A 27 -25.14 -43.80 0.24
N GLU A 28 -24.00 -44.00 -0.44
CA GLU A 28 -22.66 -43.86 0.16
C GLU A 28 -22.38 -42.41 0.60
N PHE A 29 -22.83 -41.43 -0.17
CA PHE A 29 -22.63 -40.01 0.14
C PHE A 29 -23.39 -39.59 1.39
N VAL A 30 -24.62 -40.09 1.58
CA VAL A 30 -25.41 -39.85 2.78
C VAL A 30 -24.77 -40.51 3.99
N GLU A 31 -24.24 -41.74 3.85
CA GLU A 31 -23.54 -42.41 4.94
C GLU A 31 -22.32 -41.59 5.41
N LEU A 32 -21.51 -41.11 4.47
CA LEU A 32 -20.25 -40.41 4.77
C LEU A 32 -20.43 -38.96 5.23
N PHE A 33 -21.47 -38.26 4.74
CA PHE A 33 -21.63 -36.81 4.95
C PHE A 33 -22.93 -36.43 5.69
N SER A 34 -23.73 -37.40 6.15
CA SER A 34 -24.85 -37.11 7.04
C SER A 34 -24.35 -36.48 8.34
N LYS A 35 -25.05 -35.44 8.78
CA LYS A 35 -24.81 -34.90 10.12
C LYS A 35 -25.27 -35.97 11.11
N THR A 36 -24.35 -36.46 11.94
CA THR A 36 -24.72 -37.29 13.09
C THR A 36 -25.72 -36.49 13.92
N ALA A 37 -26.96 -36.94 14.00
CA ALA A 37 -27.96 -36.32 14.86
C ALA A 37 -27.43 -36.41 16.30
N VAL A 38 -27.06 -35.26 16.87
CA VAL A 38 -26.77 -35.17 18.30
C VAL A 38 -28.04 -35.63 18.99
N LYS A 39 -28.03 -36.80 19.61
CA LYS A 39 -29.11 -37.25 20.48
C LYS A 39 -29.30 -36.16 21.52
N GLU A 40 -30.38 -35.39 21.41
CA GLU A 40 -30.86 -34.56 22.49
C GLU A 40 -31.15 -35.49 23.66
N LYS A 41 -30.22 -35.55 24.63
CA LYS A 41 -30.54 -36.02 25.97
C LYS A 41 -31.58 -35.06 26.52
N LYS A 42 -32.87 -35.38 26.36
CA LYS A 42 -33.93 -34.85 27.19
C LYS A 42 -33.63 -35.26 28.63
N GLN A 43 -32.95 -34.39 29.37
CA GLN A 43 -33.06 -34.38 30.82
C GLN A 43 -34.16 -33.37 31.21
N PRO A 44 -34.99 -33.68 32.21
CA PRO A 44 -36.09 -32.81 32.61
C PRO A 44 -35.55 -31.50 33.17
N LEU A 45 -36.29 -30.41 32.90
CA LEU A 45 -36.21 -29.17 33.66
C LEU A 45 -36.39 -29.49 35.15
N SER A 46 -35.30 -29.56 35.89
CA SER A 46 -35.30 -29.34 37.33
C SER A 46 -34.06 -28.54 37.69
N ASP A 47 -34.32 -27.29 38.04
CA ASP A 47 -33.57 -26.39 38.90
C ASP A 47 -32.22 -26.91 39.41
N THR A 48 -31.17 -26.76 38.62
CA THR A 48 -29.86 -26.42 39.15
C THR A 48 -29.08 -25.65 38.10
N ILE A 49 -29.45 -24.38 37.94
CA ILE A 49 -28.51 -23.37 37.47
C ILE A 49 -27.43 -23.25 38.57
N THR A 50 -26.46 -24.17 38.56
CA THR A 50 -25.10 -23.83 38.96
C THR A 50 -24.56 -22.93 37.86
N LYS A 51 -25.05 -21.68 37.83
CA LYS A 51 -24.24 -20.54 37.41
C LYS A 51 -23.00 -20.66 38.29
N SER A 52 -21.94 -21.25 37.74
CA SER A 52 -20.60 -20.89 38.16
C SER A 52 -20.63 -19.38 38.30
N LYS A 53 -20.45 -18.86 39.52
CA LYS A 53 -20.53 -17.43 39.82
C LYS A 53 -19.57 -16.72 38.87
N ALA A 54 -20.06 -16.29 37.72
CA ALA A 54 -19.31 -15.49 36.78
C ALA A 54 -19.08 -14.20 37.56
N LYS A 55 -17.85 -13.99 38.03
CA LYS A 55 -17.45 -12.75 38.69
C LYS A 55 -17.97 -11.63 37.79
N GLN A 56 -18.84 -10.77 38.31
CA GLN A 56 -19.38 -9.67 37.53
C GLN A 56 -18.19 -8.76 37.20
N VAL A 57 -17.76 -8.78 35.93
CA VAL A 57 -16.67 -7.94 35.42
C VAL A 57 -17.24 -6.66 34.82
N VAL A 58 -16.48 -5.57 34.90
CA VAL A 58 -16.82 -4.29 34.28
C VAL A 58 -16.28 -4.26 32.86
N LYS A 59 -17.16 -3.98 31.90
CA LYS A 59 -16.81 -3.76 30.49
C LYS A 59 -16.90 -2.27 30.19
N LEU A 60 -15.79 -1.68 29.77
CA LEU A 60 -15.68 -0.25 29.45
C LEU A 60 -15.53 -0.03 27.95
N LEU A 61 -14.96 -1.00 27.25
CA LEU A 61 -14.86 -1.00 25.79
C LEU A 61 -16.19 -1.40 25.16
N ASN A 62 -16.44 -0.92 23.95
CA ASN A 62 -17.57 -1.42 23.17
C ASN A 62 -17.31 -2.88 22.74
N ASN A 63 -18.38 -3.62 22.44
CA ASN A 63 -18.28 -5.06 22.13
C ASN A 63 -17.33 -5.36 20.97
N LYS A 64 -17.35 -4.58 19.89
CA LYS A 64 -16.48 -4.80 18.72
C LYS A 64 -15.00 -4.62 19.08
N ARG A 65 -14.69 -3.59 19.87
CA ARG A 65 -13.34 -3.28 20.32
C ARG A 65 -12.83 -4.33 21.31
N SER A 66 -13.66 -4.70 22.28
CA SER A 66 -13.37 -5.76 23.25
C SER A 66 -13.10 -7.11 22.55
N GLN A 67 -13.89 -7.45 21.52
CA GLN A 67 -13.67 -8.65 20.70
C GLN A 67 -12.34 -8.58 19.92
N ALA A 68 -12.03 -7.45 19.26
CA ALA A 68 -10.79 -7.31 18.51
C ALA A 68 -9.55 -7.50 19.41
N VAL A 69 -9.56 -6.88 20.60
CA VAL A 69 -8.49 -7.06 21.60
C VAL A 69 -8.45 -8.51 22.08
N GLY A 70 -9.61 -9.11 22.38
CA GLY A 70 -9.71 -10.49 22.83
C GLY A 70 -9.23 -11.52 21.81
N ILE A 71 -9.46 -11.29 20.51
CA ILE A 71 -8.94 -12.13 19.42
C ILE A 71 -7.41 -12.08 19.43
N LEU A 72 -6.83 -10.87 19.43
CA LEU A 72 -5.38 -10.71 19.47
C LEU A 72 -4.79 -11.36 20.72
N MET A 73 -5.38 -11.15 21.90
CA MET A 73 -4.94 -11.81 23.14
C MET A 73 -4.99 -13.34 23.05
N SER A 74 -5.96 -13.90 22.34
CA SER A 74 -6.12 -15.36 22.20
C SER A 74 -5.13 -15.96 21.20
N SER A 75 -4.76 -15.20 20.18
CA SER A 75 -3.71 -15.60 19.22
C SER A 75 -2.30 -15.32 19.74
N LEU A 76 -2.17 -14.41 20.70
CA LEU A 76 -0.89 -14.03 21.30
C LEU A 76 -0.44 -15.13 22.27
N HIS A 77 0.46 -15.99 21.83
CA HIS A 77 1.09 -17.02 22.67
C HIS A 77 2.32 -16.49 23.40
N LEU A 78 2.22 -15.27 23.96
CA LEU A 78 3.31 -14.57 24.65
C LEU A 78 2.83 -14.00 25.99
N ASP A 79 3.72 -14.04 26.98
CA ASP A 79 3.46 -13.40 28.26
C ASP A 79 3.70 -11.88 28.18
N MET A 80 2.97 -11.10 28.98
CA MET A 80 3.15 -9.64 29.05
C MET A 80 4.59 -9.23 29.42
N LYS A 81 5.32 -10.09 30.16
CA LYS A 81 6.72 -9.89 30.50
C LYS A 81 7.63 -9.95 29.27
N ASP A 82 7.36 -10.87 28.35
CA ASP A 82 8.15 -11.02 27.13
C ASP A 82 7.92 -9.83 26.20
N ILE A 83 6.66 -9.38 26.08
CA ILE A 83 6.30 -8.16 25.35
C ILE A 83 7.03 -6.95 25.95
N GLN A 84 6.99 -6.79 27.27
CA GLN A 84 7.66 -5.69 27.95
C GLN A 84 9.17 -5.74 27.74
N CYS A 85 9.79 -6.91 27.86
CA CYS A 85 11.22 -7.11 27.65
C CYS A 85 11.62 -6.74 26.21
N ALA A 86 10.91 -7.27 25.22
CA ALA A 86 11.14 -6.99 23.80
C ALA A 86 11.04 -5.49 23.48
N VAL A 87 9.97 -4.83 23.94
CA VAL A 87 9.76 -3.39 23.68
C VAL A 87 10.78 -2.51 24.40
N LEU A 88 11.17 -2.85 25.63
CA LEU A 88 12.16 -2.07 26.39
C LEU A 88 13.57 -2.21 25.80
N ASN A 89 13.93 -3.40 25.36
CA ASN A 89 15.24 -3.71 24.77
C ASN A 89 15.32 -3.42 23.27
N LEU A 90 14.20 -3.01 22.65
CA LEU A 90 14.08 -2.82 21.20
C LEU A 90 14.45 -4.09 20.42
N ASP A 91 14.09 -5.24 20.97
CA ASP A 91 14.39 -6.56 20.41
C ASP A 91 13.16 -7.12 19.68
N ASN A 92 13.37 -7.59 18.44
CA ASN A 92 12.35 -8.22 17.60
C ASN A 92 12.62 -9.70 17.31
N ASN A 93 13.53 -10.34 18.06
CA ASN A 93 13.78 -11.79 17.97
C ASN A 93 12.78 -12.61 18.79
N VAL A 94 12.36 -12.10 19.95
CA VAL A 94 11.42 -12.77 20.85
C VAL A 94 9.96 -12.51 20.44
N VAL A 95 9.68 -11.28 20.00
CA VAL A 95 8.37 -10.85 19.49
C VAL A 95 8.56 -10.39 18.06
N ASP A 96 7.96 -11.11 17.12
CA ASP A 96 8.10 -10.80 15.70
C ASP A 96 7.46 -9.45 15.31
N LEU A 97 7.84 -8.95 14.14
CA LEU A 97 7.38 -7.64 13.65
C LEU A 97 5.87 -7.60 13.40
N GLU A 98 5.26 -8.71 13.00
CA GLU A 98 3.81 -8.81 12.77
C GLU A 98 3.04 -8.66 14.07
N THR A 99 3.50 -9.34 15.13
CA THR A 99 2.95 -9.25 16.47
C THR A 99 3.14 -7.85 17.04
N LEU A 100 4.33 -7.25 16.89
CA LEU A 100 4.59 -5.87 17.31
C LEU A 100 3.66 -4.88 16.58
N GLN A 101 3.45 -5.06 15.27
CA GLN A 101 2.51 -4.27 14.49
C GLN A 101 1.07 -4.43 15.01
N ALA A 102 0.63 -5.66 15.27
CA ALA A 102 -0.71 -5.93 15.80
C ALA A 102 -0.91 -5.31 17.19
N LEU A 103 0.10 -5.42 18.07
CA LEU A 103 0.09 -4.78 19.40
C LEU A 103 0.08 -3.25 19.29
N TYR A 104 0.82 -2.69 18.32
CA TYR A 104 0.77 -1.27 18.04
C TYR A 104 -0.63 -0.85 17.62
N GLU A 105 -1.26 -1.53 16.68
CA GLU A 105 -2.60 -1.19 16.19
C GLU A 105 -3.70 -1.38 17.25
N ILE A 106 -3.55 -2.40 18.11
CA ILE A 106 -4.56 -2.68 19.14
C ILE A 106 -4.47 -1.75 20.35
N ARG A 107 -3.31 -1.10 20.57
CA ARG A 107 -3.05 -0.32 21.78
C ARG A 107 -4.21 0.63 22.11
N ALA A 108 -4.45 0.83 23.40
CA ALA A 108 -5.55 1.70 23.81
C ALA A 108 -5.31 3.14 23.36
N GLN A 109 -6.37 3.76 22.88
CA GLN A 109 -6.41 5.19 22.61
C GLN A 109 -6.49 5.96 23.92
N GLN A 110 -6.10 7.24 23.93
CA GLN A 110 -6.07 8.06 25.14
C GLN A 110 -7.43 8.07 25.86
N GLU A 111 -8.53 8.20 25.12
CA GLU A 111 -9.88 8.17 25.70
C GLU A 111 -10.25 6.82 26.35
N GLU A 112 -9.76 5.71 25.79
CA GLU A 112 -9.96 4.37 26.34
C GLU A 112 -9.14 4.19 27.63
N LEU A 113 -7.88 4.63 27.60
CA LEU A 113 -6.98 4.61 28.76
C LEU A 113 -7.53 5.45 29.91
N ASP A 114 -8.00 6.66 29.65
CA ASP A 114 -8.55 7.53 30.68
C ASP A 114 -9.74 6.88 31.40
N LYS A 115 -10.61 6.18 30.67
CA LYS A 115 -11.76 5.44 31.26
C LYS A 115 -11.28 4.28 32.12
N ILE A 116 -10.33 3.50 31.62
CA ILE A 116 -9.74 2.36 32.32
C ILE A 116 -9.04 2.82 33.61
N GLU A 117 -8.21 3.86 33.53
CA GLU A 117 -7.52 4.42 34.69
C GLU A 117 -8.46 5.01 35.73
N LYS A 118 -9.49 5.75 35.31
CA LYS A 118 -10.51 6.28 36.22
C LYS A 118 -11.19 5.17 37.00
N HIS A 119 -11.56 4.08 36.31
CA HIS A 119 -12.13 2.89 36.96
C HIS A 119 -11.15 2.30 37.98
N ILE A 120 -9.91 2.02 37.58
CA ILE A 120 -8.88 1.45 38.47
C ILE A 120 -8.63 2.33 39.70
N LYS A 121 -8.52 3.65 39.52
CA LYS A 121 -8.34 4.61 40.61
C LYS A 121 -9.53 4.57 41.58
N SER A 122 -10.75 4.61 41.07
CA SER A 122 -11.97 4.54 41.91
C SER A 122 -12.17 3.19 42.64
N CYS A 123 -11.57 2.12 42.11
CA CYS A 123 -11.59 0.79 42.70
C CYS A 123 -10.59 0.64 43.86
N LYS A 124 -9.44 1.32 43.80
CA LYS A 124 -8.42 1.26 44.86
C LYS A 124 -8.93 1.73 46.22
N ASP A 125 -9.92 2.61 46.24
CA ASP A 125 -10.49 3.19 47.47
C ASP A 125 -11.72 2.42 47.98
N LYS A 126 -12.14 1.34 47.30
CA LYS A 126 -13.37 0.60 47.62
C LYS A 126 -13.18 -0.92 47.48
N ASP A 127 -13.26 -1.61 48.62
CA ASP A 127 -13.06 -3.08 48.76
C ASP A 127 -14.07 -3.93 47.97
N ASP A 128 -15.23 -3.36 47.61
CA ASP A 128 -16.31 -4.04 46.87
C ASP A 128 -16.29 -3.80 45.34
N SER A 129 -15.18 -3.31 44.81
CA SER A 129 -15.12 -2.92 43.40
C SER A 129 -14.92 -4.12 42.46
N LYS A 130 -15.73 -4.15 41.39
CA LYS A 130 -15.69 -5.22 40.38
C LYS A 130 -14.46 -5.10 39.49
N PRO A 131 -13.75 -6.20 39.21
CA PRO A 131 -12.59 -6.18 38.32
C PRO A 131 -13.00 -5.85 36.88
N LEU A 132 -12.08 -5.23 36.14
CA LEU A 132 -12.21 -5.03 34.70
C LEU A 132 -12.29 -6.37 33.96
N ASP A 133 -12.91 -6.39 32.78
CA ASP A 133 -12.82 -7.54 31.88
C ASP A 133 -11.38 -7.68 31.33
N LYS A 134 -11.03 -8.88 30.84
CA LYS A 134 -9.66 -9.22 30.43
C LYS A 134 -9.08 -8.27 29.35
N PRO A 135 -9.83 -7.85 28.32
CA PRO A 135 -9.33 -6.92 27.30
C PRO A 135 -8.86 -5.58 27.87
N GLU A 136 -9.65 -4.99 28.76
CA GLU A 136 -9.31 -3.75 29.45
C GLU A 136 -8.07 -3.90 30.32
N GLN A 137 -7.93 -5.03 31.03
CA GLN A 137 -6.73 -5.32 31.82
C GLN A 137 -5.48 -5.44 30.94
N PHE A 138 -5.58 -6.12 29.80
CA PHE A 138 -4.48 -6.26 28.85
C PHE A 138 -4.02 -4.92 28.28
N LEU A 139 -4.96 -4.09 27.84
CA LEU A 139 -4.67 -2.75 27.34
C LEU A 139 -4.03 -1.87 28.40
N TYR A 140 -4.50 -1.96 29.64
CA TYR A 140 -3.89 -1.25 30.76
C TYR A 140 -2.45 -1.71 30.99
N GLN A 141 -2.21 -3.02 31.07
CA GLN A 141 -0.84 -3.56 31.23
C GLN A 141 0.10 -3.11 30.12
N LEU A 142 -0.37 -3.10 28.87
CA LEU A 142 0.41 -2.62 27.73
C LEU A 142 0.80 -1.13 27.89
N SER A 143 -0.13 -0.31 28.39
CA SER A 143 0.11 1.12 28.67
C SER A 143 1.11 1.40 29.79
N LEU A 144 1.34 0.44 30.69
CA LEU A 144 2.36 0.56 31.73
C LEU A 144 3.78 0.47 31.18
N ILE A 145 3.97 0.00 29.94
CA ILE A 145 5.26 -0.01 29.27
C ILE A 145 5.61 1.43 28.88
N PRO A 146 6.70 2.02 29.41
CA PRO A 146 7.05 3.41 29.16
C PRO A 146 7.30 3.68 27.67
N ASN A 147 6.59 4.66 27.11
CA ASN A 147 6.69 5.05 25.70
C ASN A 147 6.44 3.90 24.72
N PHE A 148 5.54 2.97 25.07
CA PHE A 148 5.21 1.80 24.25
C PHE A 148 5.06 2.12 22.76
N SER A 149 4.16 3.05 22.42
CA SER A 149 3.88 3.42 21.02
C SER A 149 5.14 3.85 20.27
N SER A 150 5.92 4.77 20.85
CA SER A 150 7.12 5.30 20.22
C SER A 150 8.19 4.23 20.04
N ARG A 151 8.38 3.35 21.03
CA ARG A 151 9.36 2.26 20.95
C ARG A 151 9.01 1.25 19.87
N VAL A 152 7.76 0.79 19.85
CA VAL A 152 7.30 -0.15 18.83
C VAL A 152 7.38 0.47 17.44
N PHE A 153 7.01 1.75 17.29
CA PHE A 153 7.20 2.49 16.05
C PHE A 153 8.67 2.50 15.61
N CYS A 154 9.61 2.79 16.52
CA CYS A 154 11.04 2.76 16.20
C CYS A 154 11.51 1.40 15.73
N ILE A 155 11.07 0.30 16.36
CA ILE A 155 11.43 -1.07 15.95
C ILE A 155 10.94 -1.34 14.51
N LEU A 156 9.67 -1.06 14.23
CA LEU A 156 9.03 -1.27 12.92
C LEU A 156 9.65 -0.38 11.83
N PHE A 157 9.97 0.86 12.18
CA PHE A 157 10.66 1.78 11.29
C PHE A 157 12.07 1.27 10.97
N GLN A 158 12.85 0.91 12.00
CA GLN A 158 14.21 0.42 11.83
C GLN A 158 14.26 -0.83 10.96
N SER A 159 13.31 -1.76 11.10
CA SER A 159 13.28 -2.99 10.30
C SER A 159 13.07 -2.75 8.81
N SER A 160 12.39 -1.66 8.42
CA SER A 160 12.11 -1.31 7.01
C SER A 160 13.04 -0.22 6.45
N PHE A 161 13.76 0.51 7.31
CA PHE A 161 14.52 1.69 6.93
C PHE A 161 15.56 1.42 5.84
N SER A 162 16.39 0.39 6.01
CA SER A 162 17.48 0.09 5.06
C SER A 162 16.94 -0.25 3.66
N GLU A 163 15.87 -1.03 3.59
CA GLU A 163 15.22 -1.40 2.33
C GLU A 163 14.59 -0.16 1.66
N CYS A 164 13.84 0.64 2.44
CA CYS A 164 13.24 1.87 1.93
C CYS A 164 14.29 2.85 1.39
N MET A 165 15.38 3.06 2.15
CA MET A 165 16.47 3.93 1.71
C MET A 165 17.15 3.41 0.45
N SER A 166 17.46 2.11 0.39
CA SER A 166 18.07 1.48 -0.79
C SER A 166 17.19 1.64 -2.03
N LEU A 167 15.87 1.46 -1.87
CA LEU A 167 14.91 1.63 -2.96
C LEU A 167 14.85 3.08 -3.47
N ILE A 168 14.82 4.05 -2.55
CA ILE A 168 14.78 5.48 -2.89
C ILE A 168 16.08 5.89 -3.59
N THR A 169 17.23 5.52 -3.02
CA THR A 169 18.55 5.82 -3.59
C THR A 169 18.67 5.27 -5.01
N ARG A 170 18.32 4.00 -5.22
CA ARG A 170 18.35 3.39 -6.57
C ARG A 170 17.45 4.13 -7.56
N LYS A 171 16.26 4.56 -7.15
CA LYS A 171 15.35 5.34 -8.02
C LYS A 171 15.96 6.68 -8.41
N LEU A 172 16.60 7.37 -7.46
CA LEU A 172 17.26 8.65 -7.71
C LEU A 172 18.46 8.50 -8.64
N GLU A 173 19.28 7.47 -8.43
CA GLU A 173 20.43 7.17 -9.29
C GLU A 173 20.02 6.87 -10.73
N ILE A 174 18.95 6.08 -10.92
CA ILE A 174 18.40 5.80 -12.25
C ILE A 174 17.92 7.09 -12.90
N LEU A 175 17.13 7.90 -12.18
CA LEU A 175 16.63 9.18 -12.69
C LEU A 175 17.77 10.11 -13.10
N GLN A 176 18.77 10.27 -12.23
CA GLN A 176 19.95 11.09 -12.51
C GLN A 176 20.69 10.58 -13.75
N ARG A 177 20.90 9.27 -13.85
CA ARG A 177 21.59 8.65 -14.99
C ARG A 177 20.82 8.86 -16.29
N VAL A 178 19.50 8.69 -16.29
CA VAL A 178 18.64 8.91 -17.46
C VAL A 178 18.69 10.38 -17.87
N CYS A 179 18.51 11.32 -16.95
CA CYS A 179 18.60 12.76 -17.24
C CYS A 179 19.95 13.13 -17.84
N LYS A 180 21.05 12.67 -17.23
CA LYS A 180 22.41 12.91 -17.73
C LYS A 180 22.61 12.33 -19.13
N THR A 181 22.21 11.08 -19.33
CA THR A 181 22.32 10.39 -20.63
C THR A 181 21.55 11.13 -21.73
N LEU A 182 20.32 11.57 -21.45
CA LEU A 182 19.51 12.32 -22.42
C LEU A 182 20.11 13.69 -22.74
N GLN A 183 20.69 14.39 -21.75
CA GLN A 183 21.31 15.70 -21.93
C GLN A 183 22.65 15.64 -22.67
N GLU A 184 23.45 14.61 -22.41
CA GLU A 184 24.81 14.46 -22.96
C GLU A 184 24.85 13.68 -24.28
N SER A 185 23.80 12.92 -24.61
CA SER A 185 23.78 12.12 -25.84
C SER A 185 23.73 12.99 -27.10
N GLU A 186 24.86 13.03 -27.81
CA GLU A 186 24.95 13.67 -29.13
C GLU A 186 23.98 13.07 -30.13
N THR A 187 23.71 11.76 -30.05
CA THR A 187 22.72 11.09 -30.91
C THR A 187 21.32 11.63 -30.66
N VAL A 188 20.90 11.80 -29.39
CA VAL A 188 19.60 12.40 -29.07
C VAL A 188 19.53 13.83 -29.60
N LYS A 189 20.57 14.64 -29.41
CA LYS A 189 20.62 16.01 -29.94
C LYS A 189 20.49 16.05 -31.46
N LYS A 190 21.19 15.16 -32.18
CA LYS A 190 21.08 15.04 -33.65
C LYS A 190 19.66 14.69 -34.10
N ILE A 191 19.02 13.72 -33.45
CA ILE A 191 17.63 13.34 -33.76
C ILE A 191 16.68 14.52 -33.53
N LEU A 192 16.80 15.21 -32.39
CA LEU A 192 16.00 16.39 -32.10
C LEU A 192 16.22 17.51 -33.13
N GLY A 193 17.46 17.76 -33.54
CA GLY A 193 17.80 18.72 -34.60
C GLY A 193 17.20 18.35 -35.96
N LEU A 194 17.21 17.06 -36.31
CA LEU A 194 16.60 16.58 -37.54
C LEU A 194 15.07 16.75 -37.54
N VAL A 195 14.42 16.41 -36.42
CA VAL A 195 12.98 16.64 -36.22
C VAL A 195 12.64 18.13 -36.34
N LEU A 196 13.47 19.01 -35.76
CA LEU A 196 13.30 20.45 -35.86
C LEU A 196 13.41 20.94 -37.31
N ALA A 197 14.42 20.47 -38.05
CA ALA A 197 14.64 20.82 -39.45
C ALA A 197 13.46 20.40 -40.34
N PHE A 198 12.98 19.16 -40.21
CA PHE A 198 11.81 18.69 -40.96
C PHE A 198 10.54 19.43 -40.57
N GLY A 199 10.32 19.66 -39.28
CA GLY A 199 9.17 20.43 -38.79
C GLY A 199 9.16 21.84 -39.37
N ASN A 200 10.30 22.53 -39.40
CA ASN A 200 10.43 23.87 -39.97
C ASN A 200 10.23 23.88 -41.48
N PHE A 201 10.73 22.88 -42.20
CA PHE A 201 10.53 22.77 -43.64
C PHE A 201 9.06 22.51 -43.99
N MET A 202 8.43 21.53 -43.34
CA MET A 202 7.02 21.17 -43.59
C MET A 202 6.04 22.29 -43.24
N ASN A 203 6.35 23.09 -42.20
CA ASN A 203 5.50 24.20 -41.76
C ASN A 203 5.95 25.56 -42.34
N GLY A 204 6.82 25.57 -43.35
CA GLY A 204 7.27 26.78 -44.02
C GLY A 204 6.10 27.61 -44.56
N GLY A 205 6.08 28.91 -44.26
CA GLY A 205 4.98 29.82 -44.60
C GLY A 205 3.90 29.95 -43.52
N ASN A 206 3.88 29.08 -42.50
CA ASN A 206 3.03 29.26 -41.34
C ASN A 206 3.72 30.09 -40.25
N ARG A 207 3.22 31.31 -40.01
CA ARG A 207 3.80 32.28 -39.06
C ARG A 207 3.82 31.82 -37.59
N THR A 208 3.03 30.80 -37.23
CA THR A 208 2.95 30.27 -35.86
C THR A 208 3.55 28.87 -35.70
N ARG A 209 3.93 28.20 -36.81
CA ARG A 209 4.39 26.80 -36.79
C ARG A 209 5.68 26.53 -37.58
N GLY A 210 6.12 27.46 -38.43
CA GLY A 210 7.42 27.41 -39.11
C GLY A 210 8.44 28.33 -38.46
N GLN A 211 9.73 28.12 -38.75
CA GLN A 211 10.85 28.89 -38.18
C GLN A 211 10.91 28.85 -36.64
N ALA A 212 10.62 27.70 -36.04
CA ALA A 212 10.75 27.48 -34.61
C ALA A 212 12.22 27.23 -34.22
N ASP A 213 12.61 27.75 -33.05
CA ASP A 213 13.92 27.48 -32.42
C ASP A 213 13.94 26.17 -31.62
N GLY A 214 12.78 25.57 -31.38
CA GLY A 214 12.62 24.33 -30.63
C GLY A 214 11.18 23.87 -30.58
N PHE A 215 10.96 22.68 -30.00
CA PHE A 215 9.64 22.09 -29.83
C PHE A 215 9.55 21.37 -28.49
N THR A 216 8.32 21.16 -28.02
CA THR A 216 8.03 20.37 -26.82
C THR A 216 8.09 18.86 -27.12
N LEU A 217 8.63 18.06 -26.20
CA LEU A 217 8.88 16.62 -26.43
C LEU A 217 7.61 15.79 -26.67
N ASP A 218 6.41 16.31 -26.38
CA ASP A 218 5.14 15.67 -26.69
C ASP A 218 4.85 15.55 -28.20
N ILE A 219 5.65 16.21 -29.05
CA ILE A 219 5.57 16.02 -30.50
C ILE A 219 6.21 14.71 -30.96
N LEU A 220 7.18 14.15 -30.22
CA LEU A 220 7.92 12.96 -30.64
C LEU A 220 7.01 11.74 -30.89
N PRO A 221 6.02 11.43 -30.03
CA PRO A 221 5.08 10.34 -30.31
C PRO A 221 4.16 10.58 -31.51
N LYS A 222 3.96 11.85 -31.93
CA LYS A 222 3.10 12.26 -33.04
C LYS A 222 3.81 12.18 -34.40
N LEU A 223 5.14 12.03 -34.41
CA LEU A 223 5.91 11.91 -35.65
C LEU A 223 5.50 10.70 -36.49
N LYS A 224 5.00 9.64 -35.85
CA LYS A 224 4.45 8.45 -36.53
C LYS A 224 3.21 8.75 -37.39
N ASP A 225 2.53 9.86 -37.11
CA ASP A 225 1.25 10.21 -37.74
C ASP A 225 1.44 11.11 -38.97
N VAL A 226 2.69 11.51 -39.27
CA VAL A 226 3.04 12.28 -40.47
C VAL A 226 2.95 11.38 -41.71
N LYS A 227 1.99 11.67 -42.59
CA LYS A 227 1.72 10.89 -43.82
C LYS A 227 2.47 11.46 -45.03
N SER A 228 3.02 10.60 -45.87
CA SER A 228 3.55 10.97 -47.19
C SER A 228 2.43 11.17 -48.22
N SER A 229 2.62 12.09 -49.18
CA SER A 229 1.68 12.36 -50.27
C SER A 229 1.64 11.30 -51.38
N VAL A 230 2.54 10.30 -51.34
CA VAL A 230 2.56 9.21 -52.31
C VAL A 230 1.43 8.23 -52.00
N SER A 231 0.34 8.36 -52.73
CA SER A 231 -0.77 7.42 -52.77
C SER A 231 -0.46 6.30 -53.76
N LYS A 232 0.23 5.25 -53.30
CA LYS A 232 0.08 3.84 -53.72
C LYS A 232 1.16 3.01 -53.03
N ASP A 233 0.72 1.87 -52.49
CA ASP A 233 1.46 0.82 -51.78
C ASP A 233 1.65 1.01 -50.27
N ASP A 234 0.80 0.29 -49.53
CA ASP A 234 0.64 0.30 -48.07
C ASP A 234 1.83 -0.25 -47.26
N LEU A 235 3.01 -0.48 -47.88
CA LEU A 235 4.13 -1.16 -47.23
C LEU A 235 5.30 -0.26 -46.75
N ASN A 236 5.33 1.05 -47.03
CA ASN A 236 6.50 1.89 -46.68
C ASN A 236 6.19 3.19 -45.89
N LYS A 237 5.08 3.24 -45.16
CA LYS A 237 4.62 4.48 -44.47
C LYS A 237 5.43 4.86 -43.21
N LEU A 238 5.99 3.89 -42.50
CA LEU A 238 7.03 4.12 -41.47
C LEU A 238 8.44 4.23 -42.08
N GLY A 239 8.57 3.84 -43.34
CA GLY A 239 9.85 3.67 -44.04
C GLY A 239 10.56 4.98 -44.32
N HIS A 240 9.90 6.06 -44.73
CA HIS A 240 10.63 7.26 -45.16
C HIS A 240 11.29 8.05 -44.03
N PHE A 241 10.60 8.28 -42.91
CA PHE A 241 11.20 9.00 -41.77
C PHE A 241 12.20 8.12 -41.01
N SER A 242 11.89 6.82 -40.85
CA SER A 242 12.81 5.82 -40.29
C SER A 242 14.04 5.60 -41.18
N SER A 243 13.88 5.59 -42.51
CA SER A 243 15.00 5.46 -43.46
C SER A 243 15.87 6.70 -43.45
N ILE A 244 15.32 7.91 -43.35
CA ILE A 244 16.12 9.14 -43.22
C ILE A 244 16.94 9.13 -41.92
N LEU A 245 16.36 8.70 -40.80
CA LEU A 245 17.08 8.49 -39.54
C LEU A 245 18.13 7.35 -39.64
N THR A 246 17.83 6.30 -40.41
CA THR A 246 18.73 5.16 -40.66
C THR A 246 19.89 5.50 -41.61
N ILE A 247 19.68 6.41 -42.58
CA ILE A 247 20.69 6.86 -43.54
C ILE A 247 21.77 7.69 -42.83
N ASP A 248 21.42 8.52 -41.85
CA ASP A 248 22.40 9.29 -41.07
C ASP A 248 23.25 8.39 -40.13
N SER A 249 22.66 7.31 -39.61
CA SER A 249 23.36 6.31 -38.79
C SER A 249 24.45 5.53 -39.57
N ARG A 250 24.29 5.36 -40.90
CA ARG A 250 25.31 4.72 -41.76
C ARG A 250 26.46 5.65 -42.15
N ASN A 251 26.22 6.95 -42.32
CA ASN A 251 27.27 7.93 -42.63
C ASN A 251 28.09 8.37 -41.40
N THR A 252 27.59 8.16 -40.18
CA THR A 252 28.26 8.53 -38.92
C THR A 252 28.90 7.35 -38.18
N GLY A 253 28.82 6.12 -38.73
CA GLY A 253 29.47 4.93 -38.17
C GLY A 253 28.90 4.44 -36.83
N GLN A 254 27.76 4.94 -36.37
CA GLN A 254 27.12 4.52 -35.13
C GLN A 254 25.83 3.79 -35.42
N THR A 255 25.88 2.45 -35.43
CA THR A 255 24.70 1.60 -35.44
C THR A 255 23.87 1.84 -34.18
N LEU A 256 22.67 2.40 -34.35
CA LEU A 256 21.64 2.43 -33.31
C LEU A 256 21.31 0.98 -32.93
N HIS A 257 21.85 0.52 -31.79
CA HIS A 257 21.53 -0.81 -31.28
C HIS A 257 20.05 -0.82 -30.90
N ASP A 258 19.28 -1.68 -31.58
CA ASP A 258 17.82 -1.87 -31.57
C ASP A 258 17.22 -2.23 -30.16
N GLY A 259 18.05 -2.16 -29.10
CA GLY A 259 17.72 -2.57 -27.73
C GLY A 259 17.21 -1.46 -26.81
N PHE A 260 17.41 -0.18 -27.13
CA PHE A 260 17.08 0.91 -26.18
C PHE A 260 15.57 1.10 -25.96
N PHE A 261 14.74 0.89 -26.99
CA PHE A 261 13.29 1.09 -26.88
C PHE A 261 12.50 -0.15 -26.48
N ARG A 262 13.08 -1.35 -26.58
CA ARG A 262 12.33 -2.62 -26.40
C ARG A 262 12.39 -3.16 -24.96
N TYR A 263 13.34 -2.71 -24.12
CA TYR A 263 13.56 -3.26 -22.77
C TYR A 263 12.70 -2.59 -21.67
N GLU A 264 12.46 -1.29 -21.75
CA GLU A 264 11.94 -0.51 -20.61
C GLU A 264 10.40 -0.55 -20.44
N LEU A 265 9.64 -0.96 -21.47
CA LEU A 265 8.17 -0.98 -21.42
C LEU A 265 7.57 -2.28 -20.85
N ARG A 266 8.37 -3.34 -20.66
CA ARG A 266 7.88 -4.65 -20.20
C ARG A 266 8.01 -4.87 -18.68
N HIS A 267 8.79 -4.06 -17.97
CA HIS A 267 9.11 -4.30 -16.54
C HIS A 267 8.50 -3.31 -15.55
N ASN A 268 7.80 -2.26 -16.00
CA ASN A 268 7.33 -1.19 -15.10
C ASN A 268 5.83 -1.27 -14.71
N ARG A 269 5.22 -2.46 -14.80
CA ARG A 269 3.89 -2.75 -14.23
C ARG A 269 3.99 -3.63 -13.00
N ARG A 270 4.53 -3.07 -11.90
CA ARG A 270 4.29 -3.50 -10.52
C ARG A 270 4.76 -2.38 -9.59
N PHE A 271 4.01 -1.30 -9.55
CA PHE A 271 4.13 -0.28 -8.51
C PHE A 271 3.08 -0.60 -7.45
N GLN A 272 3.50 -1.29 -6.39
CA GLN A 272 2.72 -1.34 -5.15
C GLN A 272 3.03 -0.09 -4.32
N SER A 273 1.97 0.46 -3.73
CA SER A 273 1.95 1.57 -2.80
C SER A 273 2.83 1.31 -1.57
N PRO A 274 3.36 2.35 -0.90
CA PRO A 274 3.99 2.17 0.40
C PRO A 274 2.96 1.63 1.43
N PRO A 275 3.41 0.91 2.48
CA PRO A 275 2.53 0.38 3.51
C PRO A 275 1.72 1.49 4.23
N SER A 276 0.48 1.17 4.61
CA SER A 276 -0.49 2.11 5.17
C SER A 276 -0.05 2.81 6.48
N TRP A 277 0.88 2.23 7.24
CA TRP A 277 1.38 2.79 8.49
C TRP A 277 2.32 4.01 8.31
N LEU A 278 2.97 4.16 7.15
CA LEU A 278 3.77 5.35 6.82
C LEU A 278 2.90 6.60 6.53
N CYS A 279 1.62 6.42 6.18
CA CYS A 279 0.72 7.53 5.87
C CYS A 279 0.01 8.13 7.09
N HIS A 280 -0.01 7.44 8.23
CA HIS A 280 -0.86 7.85 9.35
C HIS A 280 -0.28 9.02 10.17
N GLU A 281 1.04 9.28 10.11
CA GLU A 281 1.65 10.43 10.78
C GLU A 281 1.71 11.72 9.93
N SER A 282 1.67 11.64 8.60
CA SER A 282 1.58 12.85 7.76
C SER A 282 0.21 13.54 7.83
N CYS A 283 -0.86 12.81 8.16
CA CYS A 283 -2.20 13.39 8.22
C CYS A 283 -2.44 14.22 9.50
N HIS A 284 -1.73 13.92 10.60
CA HIS A 284 -1.87 14.66 11.86
C HIS A 284 -1.17 16.03 11.85
N ALA A 285 -0.17 16.22 10.97
CA ALA A 285 0.53 17.50 10.82
C ALA A 285 -0.25 18.52 9.97
N GLN A 286 -1.27 18.10 9.21
CA GLN A 286 -2.02 18.97 8.30
C GLN A 286 -3.28 19.60 8.91
N THR A 287 -3.71 19.20 10.10
CA THR A 287 -4.94 19.73 10.73
C THR A 287 -4.71 20.96 11.62
N ILE A 288 -3.45 21.35 11.89
CA ILE A 288 -3.10 22.59 12.61
C ILE A 288 -2.53 23.62 11.63
N GLN A 289 -3.27 23.98 10.59
CA GLN A 289 -2.94 25.18 9.78
C GLN A 289 -4.10 25.79 8.99
N ASN A 290 -5.30 25.19 9.01
CA ASN A 290 -6.48 25.79 8.38
C ASN A 290 -7.24 26.66 9.37
N GLY A 291 -6.68 27.83 9.66
CA GLY A 291 -7.28 28.78 10.57
C GLY A 291 -6.64 30.16 10.56
N GLN A 292 -6.38 30.77 9.40
CA GLN A 292 -6.46 32.23 9.22
C GLN A 292 -6.28 32.67 7.76
N ARG A 293 -7.09 33.67 7.37
CA ARG A 293 -7.17 34.29 6.04
C ARG A 293 -6.03 35.30 5.82
N GLY A 294 -5.61 35.47 4.56
CA GLY A 294 -5.21 36.79 4.03
C GLY A 294 -4.01 36.82 3.09
N GLY A 295 -4.28 37.11 1.80
CA GLY A 295 -3.49 38.02 0.95
C GLY A 295 -2.16 37.55 0.34
N PRO A 296 -1.83 37.91 -0.92
CA PRO A 296 -0.73 37.30 -1.67
C PRO A 296 0.55 38.15 -1.66
N GLU A 297 1.71 37.56 -1.39
CA GLU A 297 2.99 37.95 -2.00
C GLU A 297 4.14 36.95 -1.71
N SER A 298 4.87 36.63 -2.78
CA SER A 298 6.08 35.79 -2.92
C SER A 298 6.88 35.42 -1.68
N LYS A 299 7.10 34.12 -1.42
CA LYS A 299 8.35 33.63 -0.79
C LYS A 299 8.82 32.29 -1.36
N SER A 300 10.07 32.33 -1.81
CA SER A 300 10.92 31.23 -2.27
C SER A 300 10.91 30.00 -1.35
N LEU A 301 10.99 28.83 -1.97
CA LEU A 301 11.43 27.59 -1.32
C LEU A 301 12.82 27.79 -0.69
N ARG A 302 12.86 27.82 0.64
CA ARG A 302 14.03 27.40 1.43
C ARG A 302 13.53 26.61 2.64
N ILE A 303 13.46 25.29 2.49
CA ILE A 303 13.56 24.36 3.62
C ILE A 303 14.49 23.23 3.17
N MET A 304 15.79 23.49 3.30
CA MET A 304 16.82 22.46 3.40
C MET A 304 17.91 23.04 4.29
N SER A 305 18.02 22.50 5.50
CA SER A 305 19.22 22.46 6.36
C SER A 305 18.82 22.49 7.83
N ALA A 306 18.79 21.33 8.48
CA ALA A 306 19.33 21.13 9.83
C ALA A 306 19.08 19.70 10.30
N ILE A 307 19.86 18.73 9.80
CA ILE A 307 20.22 17.55 10.59
C ILE A 307 21.71 17.30 10.34
N THR A 308 22.54 17.91 11.19
CA THR A 308 23.97 17.64 11.26
C THR A 308 24.16 16.53 12.30
N PHE A 309 24.64 15.35 11.88
CA PHE A 309 25.18 14.36 12.80
C PHE A 309 26.68 14.63 12.99
N PRO A 310 27.21 14.58 14.23
CA PRO A 310 28.65 14.69 14.45
C PRO A 310 29.34 13.41 13.95
N ALA A 311 30.36 13.57 13.12
CA ALA A 311 31.28 12.49 12.75
C ALA A 311 32.22 12.22 13.92
N THR A 312 32.31 10.97 14.36
CA THR A 312 33.33 10.50 15.30
C THR A 312 34.64 10.21 14.57
N SER A 313 35.72 10.84 15.02
CA SER A 313 37.06 10.27 15.19
C SER A 313 37.80 11.16 16.18
#